data_AF-A0A0H2SMK5-F1
#
_entry.id   AF-A0A0H2SMK5-F1
#
_cell.length_a   1.000
_cell.length_b   1.000
_cell.length_c   1.000
_cell.angle_alpha   90.00
_cell.angle_beta   90.00
_cell.angle_gamma   90.00
#
_symmetry.space_group_name_H-M   'P 1'
#
loop_
_entity.id
_entity.type
_entity.pdbx_description
1 polymer ?
#
loop_
_entity_poly.entity_id
_entity_poly.type
_entity_poly.pdbx_seq_one_letter_code
_entity_poly.pdbx_strand_id
1 'polypeptide(L)'
;MKYIGLDYGLSKTGIATGDAVLKIATIKGTFETKFLFKELNKIYKDKDIFVVGLPISMSGRYSKQTFETIDFCLKLKNNFNTDVVLMDERLTTRQSYSLTKNFLNSKKAKKAKDQNSALFILQMFLDNPNIGINLNIKNPYKIEELDSTNILINDVIIKNSNIYNNSDILAKDPYVFWWYYKRNKTSTTLFEDLKNEYDVIFTELDIQIKYKKIIFLR
;
A
#
# COMPACT_ATOMS: atom_id res chain seq x y z
N MET A 1 21.97 7.53 -0.19
CA MET A 1 20.51 7.58 0.02
C MET A 1 20.20 6.73 1.24
N LYS A 2 19.46 7.27 2.23
CA LYS A 2 19.03 6.47 3.38
C LYS A 2 17.56 6.13 3.25
N TYR A 3 17.20 5.05 3.92
CA TYR A 3 15.84 4.55 4.01
C TYR A 3 15.41 4.54 5.46
N ILE A 4 14.16 4.93 5.70
CA ILE A 4 13.54 4.93 7.02
C ILE A 4 12.40 3.92 6.99
N GLY A 5 12.59 2.82 7.71
CA GLY A 5 11.62 1.74 7.86
C GLY A 5 10.60 2.05 8.95
N LEU A 6 9.32 1.86 8.67
CA LEU A 6 8.23 2.11 9.60
C LEU A 6 7.29 0.90 9.69
N ASP A 7 7.02 0.48 10.93
CA ASP A 7 5.91 -0.42 11.27
C ASP A 7 4.82 0.41 11.92
N TYR A 8 3.88 0.90 11.11
CA TYR A 8 2.89 1.87 11.55
C TYR A 8 1.74 1.21 12.31
N GLY A 9 1.56 1.63 13.56
CA GLY A 9 0.40 1.29 14.38
C GLY A 9 -0.29 2.54 14.92
N LEU A 10 -1.58 2.45 15.24
CA LEU A 10 -2.35 3.60 15.74
C LEU A 10 -1.80 4.15 17.07
N SER A 11 -1.34 3.27 17.96
CA SER A 11 -0.82 3.66 19.28
C SER A 11 0.70 3.84 19.28
N LYS A 12 1.42 2.94 18.60
CA LYS A 12 2.88 2.90 18.58
C LYS A 12 3.37 2.58 17.17
N THR A 13 4.51 3.15 16.81
CA THR A 13 5.16 2.92 15.52
C THR A 13 6.63 2.56 15.75
N GLY A 14 7.06 1.45 15.15
CA GLY A 14 8.46 1.06 15.10
C GLY A 14 9.22 1.86 14.04
N ILE A 15 10.46 2.24 14.34
CA ILE A 15 11.33 2.97 13.40
C ILE A 15 12.65 2.21 13.24
N ALA A 16 13.08 2.03 12.00
CA ALA A 16 14.40 1.57 11.63
C ALA A 16 15.03 2.51 10.59
N THR A 17 16.36 2.49 10.50
CA THR A 17 17.09 3.23 9.46
C THR A 17 18.09 2.31 8.80
N GLY A 18 18.36 2.52 7.52
CA GLY A 18 19.37 1.79 6.77
C GLY A 18 19.86 2.63 5.60
N ASP A 19 20.93 2.19 4.95
CA ASP A 19 21.46 2.85 3.77
C ASP A 19 21.62 1.87 2.61
N ALA A 20 21.57 2.43 1.40
CA ALA A 20 21.61 1.67 0.16
C ALA A 20 22.95 0.94 -0.09
N VAL A 21 24.04 1.38 0.54
CA VAL A 21 25.39 0.87 0.28
C VAL A 21 25.67 -0.35 1.15
N LEU A 22 25.47 -0.22 2.47
CA LEU A 22 25.67 -1.31 3.41
C LEU A 22 24.54 -2.33 3.36
N LYS A 23 23.33 -1.91 2.95
CA LYS A 23 22.11 -2.75 2.94
C LYS A 23 21.79 -3.39 4.29
N ILE A 24 22.15 -2.70 5.38
CA ILE A 24 21.87 -3.16 6.74
C ILE A 24 20.87 -2.21 7.37
N ALA A 25 19.74 -2.76 7.83
CA ALA A 25 18.79 -2.05 8.65
C ALA A 25 19.25 -2.05 10.13
N THR A 26 18.99 -0.95 10.82
CA THR A 26 19.25 -0.80 12.26
C THR A 26 18.01 -0.24 12.95
N ILE A 27 17.60 -0.87 14.05
CA ILE A 27 16.45 -0.43 14.84
C ILE A 27 16.76 0.90 15.54
N LYS A 28 15.82 1.85 15.51
CA LYS A 28 15.87 3.08 16.30
C LYS A 28 15.01 3.01 17.54
N GLY A 29 13.94 2.23 17.50
CA GLY A 29 13.07 1.97 18.63
C GLY A 29 11.60 2.04 18.23
N THR A 30 10.74 1.98 19.24
CA THR A 30 9.29 2.07 19.08
C THR A 30 8.79 3.29 19.84
N PHE A 31 8.06 4.16 19.15
CA PHE A 31 7.61 5.45 19.67
C PHE A 31 6.09 5.52 19.68
N GLU A 32 5.51 6.34 20.54
CA GLU A 32 4.08 6.64 20.46
C GLU A 32 3.77 7.36 19.16
N THR A 33 2.76 6.89 18.42
CA THR A 33 2.45 7.38 17.07
C THR A 33 2.08 8.86 17.07
N LYS A 34 1.51 9.39 18.16
CA LYS A 34 1.23 10.81 18.32
C LYS A 34 2.46 11.72 18.27
N PHE A 35 3.65 11.19 18.57
CA PHE A 35 4.93 11.92 18.50
C PHE A 35 5.77 11.55 17.27
N LEU A 36 5.26 10.70 16.38
CA LEU A 36 6.03 10.12 15.28
C LEU A 36 6.65 11.17 14.37
N PHE A 37 5.89 12.17 13.90
CA PHE A 37 6.43 13.22 13.04
C PHE A 37 7.58 14.00 13.69
N LYS A 38 7.52 14.23 15.01
CA LYS A 38 8.62 14.86 15.75
C LYS A 38 9.87 14.00 15.71
N GLU A 39 9.74 12.69 15.88
CA GLU A 39 10.88 11.77 15.82
C GLU A 39 11.43 11.64 14.39
N LEU A 40 10.56 11.57 13.38
CA LEU A 40 10.95 11.53 11.97
C LEU A 40 11.72 12.78 11.56
N ASN A 41 11.29 13.97 11.98
CA ASN A 41 11.99 15.24 11.70
C ASN A 41 13.43 15.27 12.23
N LYS A 42 13.75 14.53 13.31
CA LYS A 42 15.12 14.48 13.84
C LYS A 42 16.06 13.62 13.00
N ILE A 43 15.52 12.60 12.32
CA ILE A 43 16.32 11.59 11.64
C ILE A 43 16.30 11.74 10.12
N TYR A 44 15.23 12.31 9.56
CA TYR A 44 15.05 12.52 8.14
C TYR A 44 16.09 13.50 7.59
N LYS A 45 16.65 13.17 6.43
CA LYS A 45 17.48 14.05 5.62
C LYS A 45 16.90 14.16 4.22
N ASP A 46 17.26 15.23 3.52
CA ASP A 46 16.82 15.47 2.16
C ASP A 46 17.07 14.24 1.27
N LYS A 47 16.03 13.83 0.53
CA LYS A 47 16.00 12.63 -0.35
C LYS A 47 15.99 11.27 0.36
N ASP A 48 15.77 11.21 1.66
CA ASP A 48 15.52 9.92 2.33
C ASP A 48 14.13 9.38 1.92
N ILE A 49 14.03 8.07 1.78
CA ILE A 49 12.79 7.40 1.35
C ILE A 49 12.19 6.64 2.54
N PHE A 50 10.88 6.76 2.73
CA PHE A 50 10.16 5.98 3.73
C PHE A 50 9.77 4.61 3.15
N VAL A 51 9.99 3.57 3.94
CA VAL A 51 9.61 2.18 3.63
C VAL A 51 8.64 1.75 4.74
N VAL A 52 7.35 1.64 4.42
CA VAL A 52 6.29 1.43 5.41
C VAL A 52 5.67 0.07 5.22
N GLY A 53 5.51 -0.69 6.31
CA GLY A 53 4.74 -1.92 6.30
C GLY A 53 3.30 -1.64 5.87
N LEU A 54 2.77 -2.46 4.96
CA LEU A 54 1.40 -2.44 4.51
C LEU A 54 0.70 -3.67 5.09
N PRO A 55 -0.24 -3.49 6.03
CA PRO A 55 -1.00 -4.59 6.61
C PRO A 55 -1.91 -5.20 5.53
N ILE A 56 -1.69 -6.47 5.20
CA ILE A 56 -2.52 -7.23 4.26
C ILE A 56 -2.93 -8.53 4.96
N SER A 57 -4.20 -8.93 4.82
CA SER A 57 -4.67 -10.19 5.41
C SER A 57 -4.02 -11.40 4.73
N MET A 58 -3.98 -12.55 5.41
CA MET A 58 -3.44 -13.78 4.79
C MET A 58 -4.18 -14.18 3.50
N SER A 59 -5.45 -13.78 3.35
CA SER A 59 -6.21 -14.01 2.12
C SER A 59 -5.87 -13.02 1.00
N GLY A 60 -5.09 -11.96 1.26
CA GLY A 60 -4.74 -10.93 0.28
C GLY A 60 -5.62 -9.69 0.32
N ARG A 61 -6.63 -9.67 1.17
CA ARG A 61 -7.56 -8.54 1.30
C ARG A 61 -6.97 -7.41 2.12
N TYR A 62 -7.28 -6.19 1.68
CA TYR A 62 -7.07 -4.99 2.46
C TYR A 62 -8.12 -4.84 3.55
N SER A 63 -7.76 -4.10 4.59
CA SER A 63 -8.56 -3.91 5.80
C SER A 63 -8.59 -2.44 6.20
N LYS A 64 -9.36 -2.11 7.24
CA LYS A 64 -9.34 -0.77 7.85
C LYS A 64 -7.92 -0.33 8.22
N GLN A 65 -7.08 -1.24 8.74
CA GLN A 65 -5.71 -0.91 9.10
C GLN A 65 -4.85 -0.58 7.88
N THR A 66 -5.06 -1.28 6.75
CA THR A 66 -4.41 -0.97 5.47
C THR A 66 -4.71 0.46 5.05
N PHE A 67 -5.98 0.86 5.13
CA PHE A 67 -6.43 2.21 4.83
C PHE A 67 -5.78 3.27 5.75
N GLU A 68 -5.78 3.06 7.07
CA GLU A 68 -5.15 3.98 8.03
C GLU A 68 -3.65 4.16 7.75
N THR A 69 -3.00 3.07 7.31
CA THR A 69 -1.59 3.07 6.92
C THR A 69 -1.36 3.88 5.65
N ILE A 70 -2.20 3.72 4.62
CA ILE A 70 -2.10 4.49 3.38
C ILE A 70 -2.36 5.98 3.65
N ASP A 71 -3.34 6.32 4.50
CA ASP A 71 -3.61 7.70 4.91
C ASP A 71 -2.39 8.34 5.60
N PHE A 72 -1.75 7.59 6.49
CA PHE A 72 -0.48 7.99 7.10
C PHE A 72 0.64 8.17 6.08
N CYS A 73 0.79 7.25 5.11
CA CYS A 73 1.81 7.34 4.07
C CYS A 73 1.61 8.55 3.15
N LEU A 74 0.36 8.91 2.83
CA LEU A 74 0.07 10.14 2.09
C LEU A 74 0.44 11.39 2.90
N LYS A 75 0.19 11.39 4.21
CA LYS A 75 0.67 12.46 5.10
C LYS A 75 2.20 12.54 5.13
N LEU A 76 2.91 11.40 5.16
CA LEU A 76 4.38 11.39 5.07
C LEU A 76 4.86 12.01 3.76
N LYS A 77 4.32 11.55 2.62
CA LYS A 77 4.65 12.05 1.28
C LYS A 77 4.50 13.57 1.22
N ASN A 78 3.40 14.11 1.76
CA ASN A 78 3.13 15.55 1.76
C ASN A 78 4.03 16.34 2.73
N ASN A 79 4.26 15.85 3.95
CA ASN A 79 5.04 16.58 4.96
C ASN A 79 6.53 16.63 4.63
N PHE A 80 7.07 15.56 4.05
CA PHE A 80 8.51 15.45 3.76
C PHE A 80 8.84 15.67 2.29
N ASN A 81 7.83 15.82 1.42
CA ASN A 81 7.97 15.93 -0.02
C ASN A 81 8.88 14.83 -0.61
N THR A 82 8.62 13.58 -0.23
CA THR A 82 9.45 12.42 -0.59
C THR A 82 8.61 11.23 -1.02
N ASP A 83 9.27 10.26 -1.64
CA ASP A 83 8.62 8.99 -2.00
C ASP A 83 8.44 8.08 -0.80
N VAL A 84 7.36 7.29 -0.88
CA VAL A 84 7.00 6.31 0.12
C VAL A 84 6.80 4.98 -0.58
N VAL A 85 7.53 3.98 -0.11
CA VAL A 85 7.43 2.59 -0.56
C VAL A 85 6.62 1.81 0.47
N LEU A 86 5.65 1.04 -0.01
CA LEU A 86 4.83 0.14 0.78
C LEU A 86 5.36 -1.29 0.66
N MET A 87 5.45 -1.98 1.81
CA MET A 87 5.97 -3.35 1.89
C MET A 87 4.90 -4.29 2.43
N ASP A 88 4.56 -5.35 1.69
CA ASP A 88 3.61 -6.36 2.18
C ASP A 88 4.14 -7.05 3.45
N GLU A 89 3.50 -6.78 4.59
CA GLU A 89 3.92 -7.31 5.88
C GLU A 89 3.79 -8.83 5.99
N ARG A 90 3.00 -9.48 5.12
CA ARG A 90 2.86 -10.95 5.10
C ARG A 90 4.16 -11.63 4.72
N LEU A 91 4.97 -10.97 3.89
CA LEU A 91 6.27 -11.47 3.46
C LEU A 91 7.22 -11.62 4.65
N THR A 92 7.17 -10.71 5.63
CA THR A 92 7.98 -10.81 6.85
C THR A 92 7.58 -12.03 7.69
N THR A 93 6.29 -12.41 7.73
CA THR A 93 5.83 -13.63 8.42
C THR A 93 6.33 -14.89 7.70
N ARG A 94 6.27 -14.93 6.37
CA ARG A 94 6.76 -16.08 5.58
C ARG A 94 8.28 -16.22 5.65
N GLN A 95 9.01 -15.11 5.53
CA GLN A 95 10.47 -15.10 5.61
C GLN A 95 10.97 -15.42 7.03
N SER A 96 10.34 -14.87 8.07
CA SER A 96 10.68 -15.25 9.45
C SER A 96 10.43 -16.74 9.70
N TYR A 97 9.36 -17.34 9.16
CA TYR A 97 9.16 -18.79 9.20
C TYR A 97 10.25 -19.57 8.45
N SER A 98 10.71 -19.07 7.29
CA SER A 98 11.76 -19.74 6.51
C SER A 98 13.14 -19.67 7.19
N LEU A 99 13.48 -18.53 7.79
CA LEU A 99 14.76 -18.31 8.49
C LEU A 99 14.82 -19.03 9.84
N THR A 100 13.69 -19.19 10.53
CA THR A 100 13.64 -19.83 11.86
C THR A 100 13.45 -21.34 11.85
N LYS A 101 13.13 -21.93 10.68
CA LYS A 101 13.03 -23.40 10.52
C LYS A 101 14.31 -24.13 10.94
N ASN A 102 15.47 -23.47 10.90
CA ASN A 102 16.76 -24.09 11.23
C ASN A 102 17.32 -23.73 12.62
N PHE A 103 16.84 -22.70 13.34
CA PHE A 103 17.56 -22.24 14.55
C PHE A 103 16.74 -21.67 15.72
N LEU A 104 15.42 -21.41 15.61
CA LEU A 104 14.65 -20.84 16.73
C LEU A 104 13.20 -21.34 16.80
N ASN A 105 12.72 -21.66 18.00
CA ASN A 105 11.30 -21.93 18.28
C ASN A 105 10.41 -20.80 17.71
N SER A 106 9.38 -21.15 16.94
CA SER A 106 8.46 -20.22 16.25
C SER A 106 7.86 -19.12 17.15
N LYS A 107 7.65 -19.39 18.44
CA LYS A 107 7.21 -18.39 19.43
C LYS A 107 8.25 -17.28 19.68
N LYS A 108 9.54 -17.62 19.73
CA LYS A 108 10.63 -16.64 19.89
C LYS A 108 10.79 -15.80 18.63
N ALA A 109 10.65 -16.41 17.45
CA ALA A 109 10.65 -15.72 16.16
C ALA A 109 9.53 -14.68 16.08
N LYS A 110 8.30 -15.07 16.46
CA LYS A 110 7.15 -14.16 16.51
C LYS A 110 7.37 -13.01 17.50
N LYS A 111 7.86 -13.30 18.71
CA LYS A 111 8.15 -12.27 19.71
C LYS A 111 9.25 -11.29 19.25
N ALA A 112 10.30 -11.80 18.61
CA ALA A 112 11.36 -10.97 18.05
C ALA A 112 10.86 -10.11 16.88
N LYS A 113 9.97 -10.66 16.04
CA LYS A 113 9.27 -9.91 15.00
C LYS A 113 8.41 -8.80 15.59
N ASP A 114 7.52 -9.12 16.55
CA ASP A 114 6.61 -8.13 17.16
C ASP A 114 7.37 -6.97 17.83
N GLN A 115 8.62 -7.21 18.26
CA GLN A 115 9.49 -6.18 18.84
C GLN A 115 10.32 -5.41 17.81
N ASN A 116 10.49 -5.93 16.59
CA ASN A 116 11.41 -5.40 15.58
C ASN A 116 10.81 -5.37 14.16
N SER A 117 9.49 -5.29 14.01
CA SER A 117 8.82 -5.32 12.69
C SER A 117 9.40 -4.30 11.72
N ALA A 118 9.68 -3.07 12.17
CA ALA A 118 10.27 -2.01 11.34
C ALA A 118 11.67 -2.38 10.81
N LEU A 119 12.47 -3.09 11.61
CA LEU A 119 13.77 -3.61 11.19
C LEU A 119 13.59 -4.64 10.07
N PHE A 120 12.67 -5.58 10.24
CA PHE A 120 12.42 -6.63 9.24
C PHE A 120 11.83 -6.08 7.95
N ILE A 121 10.86 -5.16 8.04
CA ILE A 121 10.28 -4.46 6.89
C ILE A 121 11.39 -3.80 6.08
N LEU A 122 12.27 -3.06 6.76
CA LEU A 122 13.34 -2.33 6.09
C LEU A 122 14.40 -3.27 5.52
N GLN A 123 14.82 -4.27 6.27
CA GLN A 123 15.83 -5.23 5.80
C GLN A 123 15.34 -5.96 4.55
N MET A 124 14.09 -6.44 4.57
CA MET A 124 13.47 -7.11 3.43
C MET A 124 13.44 -6.22 2.18
N PHE A 125 13.19 -4.92 2.34
CA PHE A 125 13.30 -3.95 1.25
C PHE A 125 14.74 -3.74 0.77
N LEU A 126 15.71 -3.57 1.67
CA LEU A 126 17.12 -3.37 1.30
C LEU A 126 17.70 -4.58 0.56
N ASP A 127 17.28 -5.78 0.94
CA ASP A 127 17.68 -7.04 0.30
C ASP A 127 17.11 -7.15 -1.12
N ASN A 128 15.86 -6.76 -1.32
CA ASN A 128 15.20 -6.78 -2.61
C ASN A 128 14.22 -5.61 -2.80
N PRO A 129 14.67 -4.44 -3.30
CA PRO A 129 13.82 -3.27 -3.45
C PRO A 129 12.62 -3.46 -4.39
N ASN A 130 12.70 -4.44 -5.32
CA ASN A 130 11.67 -4.67 -6.33
C ASN A 130 10.35 -5.23 -5.77
N ILE A 131 10.35 -5.71 -4.52
CA ILE A 131 9.11 -6.18 -3.87
C ILE A 131 8.32 -5.04 -3.22
N GLY A 132 8.89 -3.83 -3.18
CA GLY A 132 8.23 -2.64 -2.68
C GLY A 132 7.29 -2.04 -3.71
N ILE A 133 6.15 -1.53 -3.23
CA ILE A 133 5.15 -0.85 -4.06
C ILE A 133 5.30 0.65 -3.82
N ASN A 134 5.70 1.42 -4.84
CA ASN A 134 5.73 2.88 -4.73
C ASN A 134 4.31 3.43 -4.59
N LEU A 135 4.06 4.23 -3.55
CA LEU A 135 2.77 4.89 -3.35
C LEU A 135 2.64 6.08 -4.29
N ASN A 136 2.05 5.85 -5.45
CA ASN A 136 1.84 6.84 -6.48
C ASN A 136 0.43 7.43 -6.41
N ILE A 137 0.34 8.75 -6.50
CA ILE A 137 -0.95 9.44 -6.60
C ILE A 137 -1.46 9.25 -8.03
N LYS A 138 -2.66 8.65 -8.17
CA LYS A 138 -3.31 8.46 -9.47
C LYS A 138 -4.38 9.52 -9.71
N ASN A 139 -4.48 9.96 -10.96
CA ASN A 139 -5.49 10.93 -11.36
C ASN A 139 -6.81 10.23 -11.70
N PRO A 140 -7.96 10.82 -11.30
CA PRO A 140 -9.26 10.28 -11.64
C PRO A 140 -9.62 10.57 -13.10
N TYR A 141 -10.16 9.58 -13.79
CA TYR A 141 -10.75 9.69 -15.11
C TYR A 141 -12.19 10.20 -15.02
N LYS A 142 -12.58 11.04 -15.97
CA LYS A 142 -13.97 11.44 -16.17
C LYS A 142 -14.51 10.64 -17.34
N ILE A 143 -15.69 10.05 -17.15
CA ILE A 143 -16.42 9.35 -18.19
C ILE A 143 -17.61 10.22 -18.58
N GLU A 144 -17.85 10.37 -19.87
CA GLU A 144 -18.90 11.25 -20.40
C GLU A 144 -20.24 10.54 -20.48
N GLU A 145 -20.25 9.36 -21.08
CA GLU A 145 -21.45 8.53 -21.23
C GLU A 145 -21.10 7.07 -21.00
N LEU A 146 -22.02 6.35 -20.35
CA LEU A 146 -21.91 4.92 -20.11
C LEU A 146 -23.31 4.31 -20.04
N ASP A 147 -23.63 3.44 -20.99
CA ASP A 147 -24.91 2.76 -21.09
C ASP A 147 -24.75 1.28 -20.71
N SER A 148 -24.34 1.05 -19.48
CA SER A 148 -24.30 -0.29 -18.86
C SER A 148 -24.43 -0.15 -17.34
N THR A 149 -25.03 -1.16 -16.72
CA THR A 149 -25.11 -1.31 -15.26
C THR A 149 -24.25 -2.45 -14.73
N ASN A 150 -23.59 -3.22 -15.62
CA ASN A 150 -22.74 -4.35 -15.26
C ASN A 150 -21.27 -4.03 -15.55
N ILE A 151 -20.68 -3.24 -14.66
CA ILE A 151 -19.37 -2.61 -14.86
C ILE A 151 -18.37 -3.13 -13.83
N LEU A 152 -17.15 -3.40 -14.29
CA LEU A 152 -15.97 -3.60 -13.44
C LEU A 152 -15.01 -2.42 -13.60
N ILE A 153 -14.62 -1.83 -12.47
CA ILE A 153 -13.51 -0.87 -12.40
C ILE A 153 -12.30 -1.61 -11.86
N ASN A 154 -11.22 -1.70 -12.65
CA ASN A 154 -10.03 -2.46 -12.33
C ASN A 154 -8.80 -1.54 -12.26
N ASP A 155 -8.34 -1.28 -11.04
CA ASP A 155 -7.10 -0.55 -10.70
C ASP A 155 -6.99 0.88 -11.28
N VAL A 156 -8.14 1.48 -11.61
CA VAL A 156 -8.28 2.86 -12.08
C VAL A 156 -9.24 3.64 -11.20
N ILE A 157 -9.12 4.97 -11.24
CA ILE A 157 -10.01 5.86 -10.50
C ILE A 157 -10.99 6.51 -11.47
N ILE A 158 -12.28 6.38 -11.23
CA ILE A 158 -13.35 7.05 -11.97
C ILE A 158 -13.97 8.13 -11.08
N LYS A 159 -14.07 9.36 -11.60
CA LYS A 159 -14.61 10.52 -10.87
C LYS A 159 -16.14 10.48 -10.73
N ASN A 160 -16.82 9.95 -11.74
CA ASN A 160 -18.28 9.93 -11.83
C ASN A 160 -18.87 9.02 -10.75
N SER A 161 -19.48 9.63 -9.71
CA SER A 161 -20.07 8.89 -8.58
C SER A 161 -21.12 7.90 -9.00
N ASN A 162 -21.99 8.26 -9.93
CA ASN A 162 -23.03 7.36 -10.44
C ASN A 162 -22.45 6.08 -11.07
N ILE A 163 -21.27 6.15 -11.67
CA ILE A 163 -20.62 4.98 -12.29
C ILE A 163 -20.08 4.08 -11.20
N TYR A 164 -19.15 4.59 -10.38
CA TYR A 164 -18.53 3.74 -9.36
C TYR A 164 -19.51 3.29 -8.25
N ASN A 165 -20.64 3.98 -8.07
CA ASN A 165 -21.68 3.54 -7.15
C ASN A 165 -22.39 2.27 -7.62
N ASN A 166 -22.41 2.03 -8.93
CA ASN A 166 -23.10 0.94 -9.60
C ASN A 166 -22.12 -0.03 -10.29
N SER A 167 -20.86 -0.05 -9.85
CA SER A 167 -19.82 -0.91 -10.42
C SER A 167 -19.23 -1.81 -9.33
N ASP A 168 -18.75 -2.98 -9.73
CA ASP A 168 -17.80 -3.72 -8.91
C ASP A 168 -16.41 -3.08 -9.07
N ILE A 169 -15.62 -3.08 -7.99
CA ILE A 169 -14.33 -2.39 -7.95
C ILE A 169 -13.26 -3.39 -7.51
N LEU A 170 -12.35 -3.69 -8.43
CA LEU A 170 -11.10 -4.39 -8.16
C LEU A 170 -9.99 -3.35 -8.01
N ALA A 171 -9.44 -3.24 -6.81
CA ALA A 171 -8.39 -2.28 -6.46
C ALA A 171 -7.27 -3.00 -5.70
N LYS A 172 -6.29 -3.50 -6.44
CA LYS A 172 -5.02 -4.04 -5.93
C LYS A 172 -4.00 -2.94 -5.67
N ASP A 173 -4.10 -1.82 -6.38
CA ASP A 173 -3.28 -0.65 -6.11
C ASP A 173 -3.71 0.00 -4.77
N PRO A 174 -2.78 0.19 -3.81
CA PRO A 174 -3.10 0.77 -2.50
C PRO A 174 -3.76 2.15 -2.58
N TYR A 175 -3.32 3.02 -3.50
CA TYR A 175 -3.87 4.35 -3.64
C TYR A 175 -5.30 4.32 -4.21
N VAL A 176 -5.54 3.48 -5.22
CA VAL A 176 -6.87 3.29 -5.82
C VAL A 176 -7.85 2.76 -4.78
N PHE A 177 -7.46 1.74 -4.01
CA PHE A 177 -8.29 1.20 -2.95
C PHE A 177 -8.63 2.27 -1.89
N TRP A 178 -7.62 3.01 -1.43
CA TRP A 178 -7.81 4.11 -0.48
C TRP A 178 -8.77 5.18 -1.02
N TRP A 179 -8.67 5.52 -2.31
CA TRP A 179 -9.49 6.56 -2.94
C TRP A 179 -10.98 6.21 -2.92
N TYR A 180 -11.31 4.95 -3.23
CA TYR A 180 -12.68 4.45 -3.17
C TYR A 180 -13.18 4.29 -1.74
N TYR A 181 -12.34 3.78 -0.83
CA TYR A 181 -12.69 3.66 0.57
C TYR A 181 -13.06 5.01 1.20
N LYS A 182 -12.29 6.08 0.92
CA LYS A 182 -12.62 7.46 1.36
C LYS A 182 -13.99 7.97 0.90
N ARG A 183 -14.59 7.34 -0.11
CA ARG A 183 -15.89 7.68 -0.69
C ARG A 183 -16.98 6.68 -0.33
N ASN A 184 -16.78 5.92 0.75
CA ASN A 184 -17.70 4.90 1.23
C ASN A 184 -18.03 3.86 0.14
N LYS A 185 -17.04 3.51 -0.68
CA LYS A 185 -17.15 2.44 -1.67
C LYS A 185 -16.37 1.23 -1.23
N THR A 186 -17.04 0.09 -1.30
CA THR A 186 -16.43 -1.22 -1.15
C THR A 186 -15.66 -1.55 -2.41
N SER A 187 -14.46 -2.08 -2.24
CA SER A 187 -13.65 -2.65 -3.30
C SER A 187 -13.03 -3.95 -2.81
N THR A 188 -12.69 -4.82 -3.74
CA THR A 188 -11.94 -6.05 -3.47
C THR A 188 -10.53 -5.96 -4.08
N THR A 189 -9.65 -6.82 -3.60
CA THR A 189 -8.29 -7.05 -4.14
C THR A 189 -8.21 -8.37 -4.92
N LEU A 190 -9.28 -9.18 -4.91
CA LEU A 190 -9.29 -10.53 -5.44
C LEU A 190 -10.39 -10.72 -6.47
N PHE A 191 -10.07 -11.47 -7.53
CA PHE A 191 -11.04 -11.81 -8.58
C PHE A 191 -12.15 -12.74 -8.10
N GLU A 192 -11.89 -13.57 -7.07
CA GLU A 192 -12.89 -14.51 -6.51
C GLU A 192 -14.08 -13.81 -5.85
N ASP A 193 -13.94 -12.52 -5.50
CA ASP A 193 -15.01 -11.71 -4.92
C ASP A 193 -15.88 -11.03 -6.00
N LEU A 194 -15.57 -11.22 -7.29
CA LEU A 194 -16.24 -10.58 -8.41
C LEU A 194 -17.26 -11.50 -9.08
N LYS A 195 -18.11 -10.90 -9.93
CA LYS A 195 -18.98 -11.64 -10.85
C LYS A 195 -18.14 -12.35 -11.91
N ASN A 196 -18.74 -13.35 -12.54
CA ASN A 196 -18.10 -14.09 -13.63
C ASN A 196 -17.98 -13.27 -14.93
N GLU A 197 -18.89 -12.32 -15.16
CA GLU A 197 -19.01 -11.59 -16.42
C GLU A 197 -19.39 -10.13 -16.22
N TYR A 198 -18.81 -9.26 -17.06
CA TYR A 198 -19.02 -7.81 -17.07
C TYR A 198 -19.22 -7.33 -18.51
N ASP A 199 -20.12 -6.38 -18.71
CA ASP A 199 -20.33 -5.77 -20.04
C ASP A 199 -19.19 -4.79 -20.36
N VAL A 200 -18.70 -4.09 -19.33
CA VAL A 200 -17.66 -3.08 -19.43
C VAL A 200 -16.64 -3.28 -18.33
N ILE A 201 -15.36 -3.28 -18.71
CA ILE A 201 -14.24 -3.30 -17.78
C ILE A 201 -13.40 -2.05 -18.03
N PHE A 202 -13.22 -1.24 -17.00
CA PHE A 202 -12.29 -0.12 -17.01
C PHE A 202 -10.94 -0.57 -16.47
N THR A 203 -9.90 -0.53 -17.30
CA THR A 203 -8.50 -0.77 -16.90
C THR A 203 -7.60 0.38 -17.37
N GLU A 204 -6.35 0.45 -16.88
CA GLU A 204 -5.39 1.44 -17.38
C GLU A 204 -5.11 1.27 -18.89
N LEU A 205 -5.15 0.04 -19.42
CA LEU A 205 -4.95 -0.28 -20.84
C LEU A 205 -6.18 0.07 -21.68
N ASP A 206 -7.38 -0.21 -21.17
CA ASP A 206 -8.66 0.03 -21.85
C ASP A 206 -8.98 1.53 -21.94
N ILE A 207 -8.50 2.31 -20.97
CA ILE A 207 -8.57 3.78 -21.02
C ILE A 207 -7.66 4.36 -22.12
N GLN A 208 -6.67 3.60 -22.60
CA GLN A 208 -5.85 3.97 -23.75
C GLN A 208 -6.36 3.37 -25.09
N ILE A 209 -7.27 2.38 -25.07
CA ILE A 209 -7.74 1.67 -26.26
C ILE A 209 -9.28 1.61 -26.32
N LYS A 210 -9.85 2.65 -26.95
CA LYS A 210 -10.96 2.64 -27.92
C LYS A 210 -11.96 1.48 -27.83
N TYR A 211 -12.95 1.56 -26.94
CA TYR A 211 -14.17 0.74 -27.05
C TYR A 211 -15.15 1.32 -28.07
N LYS A 212 -15.60 0.45 -28.97
CA LYS A 212 -16.60 0.70 -30.01
C LYS A 212 -17.96 1.04 -29.37
N LYS A 213 -18.21 2.34 -29.17
CA LYS A 213 -19.47 3.13 -29.24
C LYS A 213 -19.30 4.29 -28.24
N ILE A 214 -18.49 5.28 -28.61
CA ILE A 214 -18.17 6.44 -27.76
C ILE A 214 -18.47 7.70 -28.55
N ILE A 215 -19.33 8.55 -27.98
CA ILE A 215 -19.48 9.96 -28.32
C ILE A 215 -18.29 10.70 -27.72
N PHE A 216 -17.61 11.51 -28.53
CA PHE A 216 -16.41 12.27 -28.17
C PHE A 216 -16.80 13.55 -27.44
N LEU A 217 -16.13 13.93 -26.35
CA LEU A 217 -15.92 15.34 -26.02
C LEU A 217 -14.46 15.64 -25.63
N ARG A 218 -14.07 16.86 -26.04
CA ARG A 218 -12.82 17.55 -25.80
C ARG A 218 -12.82 18.23 -24.44
#